data_AF-A0A359FXV7-F1
#
_entry.id   AF-A0A359FXV7-F1
#
_cell.length_a   1.000
_cell.length_b   1.000
_cell.length_c   1.000
_cell.angle_alpha   90.00
_cell.angle_beta   90.00
_cell.angle_gamma   90.00
#
_symmetry.space_group_name_H-M   'P 1'
#
loop_
_entity.id
_entity.type
_entity.pdbx_description
1 polymer ?
#
loop_
_entity_poly.entity_id
_entity_poly.type
_entity_poly.pdbx_seq_one_letter_code
_entity_poly.pdbx_strand_id
1 'polypeptide(L)' 'GISIFKKSNRGIWFSGAGSFITVLSLFLIAGYNNTAFYPSYYDIQSSITIANGSSSHFTLSVMSYVSLMIPIVVAYIWFA' A
#
# COMPACT_ATOMS: atom_id res chain seq x y z
N GLY A 1 -4.89 -23.91 -2.01
CA GLY A 1 -5.31 -25.28 -2.39
C GLY A 1 -5.29 -25.49 -3.89
N ILE A 2 -6.23 -24.91 -4.61
CA ILE A 2 -6.46 -25.17 -6.04
C ILE A 2 -5.29 -24.85 -7.01
N SER A 3 -4.39 -23.91 -6.70
CA SER A 3 -3.20 -23.63 -7.53
C SER A 3 -2.02 -24.57 -7.29
N ILE A 4 -1.95 -25.19 -6.11
CA ILE A 4 -0.89 -26.15 -5.73
C ILE A 4 -1.29 -27.56 -6.20
N PHE A 5 -2.56 -27.93 -6.04
CA PHE A 5 -3.07 -29.27 -6.41
C PHE A 5 -3.53 -29.38 -7.87
N LYS A 6 -3.72 -28.27 -8.58
CA LYS A 6 -4.07 -28.25 -10.00
C LYS A 6 -3.21 -27.19 -10.68
N LYS A 7 -2.52 -27.54 -11.78
CA LYS A 7 -1.71 -26.61 -12.58
C LYS A 7 -2.61 -25.53 -13.19
N SER A 8 -2.90 -24.49 -12.43
CA SER A 8 -3.84 -23.42 -12.76
C SER A 8 -3.22 -22.07 -12.47
N ASN A 9 -3.02 -21.27 -13.52
CA ASN A 9 -2.45 -19.92 -13.43
C ASN A 9 -3.47 -18.86 -13.03
N ARG A 10 -4.73 -19.23 -12.76
CA ARG A 10 -5.82 -18.28 -12.43
C ARG A 10 -5.98 -18.01 -10.93
N GLY A 11 -5.04 -18.45 -10.09
CA GLY A 11 -5.13 -18.31 -8.64
C GLY A 11 -5.22 -16.86 -8.14
N ILE A 12 -4.61 -15.91 -8.87
CA ILE A 12 -4.63 -14.48 -8.52
C ILE A 12 -6.03 -13.87 -8.62
N TRP A 13 -6.90 -14.40 -9.48
CA TRP A 13 -8.28 -13.91 -9.61
C TRP A 13 -9.18 -14.36 -8.46
N PHE A 14 -8.86 -15.50 -7.83
CA PHE A 14 -9.61 -16.02 -6.69
C PHE A 14 -9.12 -15.43 -5.34
N SER A 15 -7.82 -15.22 -5.19
CA SER A 15 -7.23 -14.70 -3.94
C SER A 15 -6.92 -13.20 -3.98
N GLY A 16 -6.79 -12.60 -5.15
CA GLY A 16 -6.23 -11.25 -5.31
C GLY A 16 -7.07 -10.15 -4.69
N ALA A 17 -8.40 -10.22 -4.81
CA ALA A 17 -9.29 -9.26 -4.16
C ALA A 17 -9.14 -9.30 -2.63
N GLY A 18 -9.05 -10.49 -2.03
CA GLY A 18 -8.81 -10.65 -0.60
C GLY A 18 -7.45 -10.09 -0.19
N SER A 19 -6.38 -10.41 -0.94
CA SER A 19 -5.04 -9.88 -0.69
C SER A 19 -4.95 -8.36 -0.82
N PHE A 20 -5.70 -7.75 -1.75
CA PHE A 20 -5.77 -6.29 -1.87
C PHE A 20 -6.44 -5.67 -0.65
N ILE A 21 -7.59 -6.21 -0.22
CA ILE A 21 -8.33 -5.71 0.94
C ILE A 21 -7.51 -5.86 2.24
N THR A 22 -6.77 -6.95 2.40
CA THR A 22 -5.93 -7.15 3.60
C THR A 22 -4.79 -6.14 3.68
N VAL A 23 -4.11 -5.88 2.55
CA VAL A 23 -3.03 -4.88 2.48
C VAL A 23 -3.59 -3.47 2.67
N LEU A 24 -4.73 -3.15 2.05
CA LEU A 24 -5.42 -1.87 2.25
C LEU A 24 -5.78 -1.67 3.72
N SER A 25 -6.33 -2.69 4.37
CA SER A 25 -6.68 -2.65 5.80
C SER A 25 -5.45 -2.39 6.68
N LEU A 26 -4.32 -3.02 6.37
CA LEU A 26 -3.06 -2.79 7.08
C LEU A 26 -2.58 -1.34 6.94
N PHE A 27 -2.63 -0.77 5.73
CA PHE A 27 -2.26 0.63 5.50
C PHE A 27 -3.23 1.62 6.16
N LEU A 28 -4.53 1.32 6.21
CA LEU A 28 -5.51 2.15 6.89
C LEU A 28 -5.23 2.23 8.40
N ILE A 29 -4.86 1.12 9.03
CA ILE A 29 -4.57 1.07 10.47
C ILE A 29 -3.25 1.76 10.82
N ALA A 30 -2.25 1.74 9.93
CA ALA A 30 -0.92 2.29 10.18
C ALA A 30 -0.91 3.77 10.62
N GLY A 31 -1.90 4.58 10.22
CA GLY A 31 -2.03 5.98 10.64
C GLY A 31 -3.41 6.37 11.13
N TYR A 32 -4.27 5.39 11.45
CA TYR A 32 -5.63 5.66 11.89
C TYR A 32 -5.63 6.49 13.18
N ASN A 33 -6.34 7.61 13.21
CA ASN A 33 -6.43 8.49 14.38
C ASN A 33 -5.07 9.01 14.89
N ASN A 34 -4.16 9.39 13.96
CA ASN A 34 -2.84 9.95 14.26
C ASN A 34 -1.90 9.03 15.08
N THR A 35 -2.11 7.71 15.02
CA THR A 35 -1.22 6.76 15.70
C THR A 35 0.17 6.74 15.07
N ALA A 36 1.19 6.52 15.89
CA ALA A 36 2.55 6.26 15.40
C ALA A 36 2.63 4.86 14.79
N PHE A 37 3.02 4.78 13.50
CA PHE A 37 3.28 3.49 12.86
C PHE A 37 4.63 2.91 13.30
N TYR A 38 5.54 3.76 13.79
CA TYR A 38 6.84 3.36 14.30
C TYR A 38 7.13 4.06 15.65
N PRO A 39 6.83 3.40 16.78
CA PRO A 39 7.03 3.97 18.10
C PRO A 39 8.51 3.99 18.50
N SER A 40 8.92 5.07 19.17
CA SER A 40 10.28 5.18 19.73
C SER A 40 10.35 4.48 21.09
N TYR A 41 11.45 3.77 21.33
CA TYR A 41 11.69 3.06 22.60
C TYR A 41 12.30 3.96 23.68
N TYR A 42 12.98 5.04 23.28
CA TYR A 42 13.70 5.94 24.19
C TYR A 42 12.90 7.17 24.58
N ASP A 43 12.19 7.78 23.62
CA ASP A 43 11.32 8.93 23.87
C ASP A 43 10.02 8.77 23.08
N ILE A 44 8.93 8.52 23.79
CA ILE A 44 7.60 8.25 23.22
C ILE A 44 7.12 9.44 22.37
N GLN A 45 7.54 10.69 22.68
CA GLN A 45 7.16 11.87 21.90
C GLN A 45 7.88 11.98 20.55
N SER A 46 9.03 11.32 20.40
CA SER A 46 9.78 11.23 19.15
C SER A 46 9.27 10.12 18.21
N SER A 47 8.13 9.50 18.52
CA SER A 47 7.54 8.44 17.69
C SER A 47 7.17 8.95 16.30
N ILE A 48 7.41 8.12 15.29
CA ILE A 48 7.18 8.50 13.89
C ILE A 48 5.73 8.22 13.53
N THR A 49 5.03 9.31 13.20
CA THR A 49 3.67 9.31 12.65
C THR A 49 3.74 9.60 11.14
N ILE A 50 2.63 9.39 10.42
CA ILE A 50 2.56 9.73 8.99
C ILE A 50 2.85 11.22 8.76
N ALA A 51 2.39 12.10 9.66
CA ALA A 51 2.59 13.55 9.54
C ALA A 51 4.06 13.96 9.72
N ASN A 52 4.81 13.30 10.60
CA ASN A 52 6.19 13.67 10.92
C ASN A 52 7.22 12.93 10.04
N GLY A 53 6.86 11.75 9.49
CA GLY A 53 7.73 10.93 8.65
C GLY A 53 7.58 11.15 7.14
N SER A 54 6.66 12.03 6.71
CA SER A 54 6.44 12.31 5.28
C SER A 54 7.41 13.35 4.72
N SER A 55 7.72 13.26 3.43
CA SER A 55 8.51 14.25 2.68
C SER A 55 7.86 15.63 2.64
N SER A 56 8.59 16.63 2.15
CA SER A 56 8.06 17.99 1.92
C SER A 56 6.79 17.97 1.07
N HIS A 57 5.91 18.95 1.28
CA HIS A 57 4.64 19.06 0.55
C HIS A 57 4.87 19.11 -0.98
N PHE A 58 5.94 19.77 -1.43
CA PHE A 58 6.30 19.82 -2.85
C PHE A 58 6.60 18.43 -3.41
N THR A 59 7.52 17.69 -2.79
CA THR A 59 7.89 16.34 -3.23
C THR A 59 6.69 15.39 -3.15
N LEU A 60 5.91 15.46 -2.07
CA LEU A 60 4.74 14.61 -1.89
C LEU A 60 3.66 14.87 -2.95
N SER A 61 3.42 16.14 -3.28
CA SER A 61 2.47 16.52 -4.33
C SER A 61 2.89 16.00 -5.69
N VAL A 62 4.16 16.17 -6.06
CA VAL A 62 4.69 15.67 -7.34
C VAL A 62 4.55 14.16 -7.44
N MET A 63 4.91 13.41 -6.39
CA MET A 63 4.80 11.95 -6.39
C MET A 63 3.35 11.45 -6.38
N SER A 64 2.42 12.22 -5.81
CA SER A 64 0.98 11.94 -5.93
C SER A 64 0.50 12.05 -7.38
N TYR A 65 0.94 13.06 -8.13
CA TYR A 65 0.61 13.20 -9.55
C TYR A 65 1.17 12.05 -10.39
N VAL A 66 2.42 11.62 -10.13
CA VAL A 66 3.01 10.45 -10.81
C VAL A 66 2.20 9.19 -10.50
N SER A 67 1.76 9.01 -9.26
CA SER A 67 0.95 7.85 -8.87
C SER A 67 -0.44 7.83 -9.53
N LEU A 68 -1.02 8.99 -9.86
CA LEU A 68 -2.27 9.06 -10.63
C LEU A 68 -2.14 8.49 -12.05
N MET A 69 -0.93 8.36 -12.60
CA MET A 69 -0.69 7.77 -13.93
C MET A 69 -0.64 6.24 -13.94
N ILE A 70 -0.69 5.58 -12.77
CA ILE A 70 -0.70 4.11 -12.65
C ILE A 70 -1.76 3.42 -13.53
N PRO A 71 -3.01 3.93 -13.70
CA PRO A 71 -4.01 3.29 -14.55
C PRO A 71 -3.55 3.13 -16.01
N ILE A 72 -2.72 4.04 -16.52
CA ILE A 72 -2.15 3.98 -17.87
C ILE A 72 -1.21 2.78 -17.98
N VAL A 73 -0.37 2.56 -16.97
CA VAL A 73 0.54 1.42 -16.89
C VAL A 73 -0.23 0.10 -16.80
N VAL A 74 -1.30 0.07 -16.00
CA VAL A 74 -2.18 -1.12 -15.91
C VAL A 74 -2.85 -1.44 -17.24
N ALA A 75 -3.33 -0.42 -17.96
CA ALA A 75 -3.91 -0.60 -19.29
C ALA A 75 -2.90 -1.17 -20.29
N TYR A 76 -1.65 -0.69 -20.26
CA TYR A 76 -0.58 -1.24 -21.08
C TYR A 76 -0.31 -2.72 -20.78
N ILE A 77 -0.21 -3.10 -19.51
CA ILE A 77 0.02 -4.50 -19.09
C ILE A 77 -1.14 -5.41 -19.51
N TRP A 78 -2.38 -4.91 -19.55
CA TRP A 78 -3.52 -5.69 -19.99
C TRP A 78 -3.54 -5.92 -21.51
N PHE A 79 -3.12 -4.91 -22.27
CA PHE A 79 -3.11 -4.96 -23.73
C PHE A 79 -1.91 -5.73 -24.31
N ALA A 80 -0.75 -5.65 -23.65
CA ALA A 80 0.47 -6.36 -24.03
C ALA A 80 0.38 -7.87 -23.74
#